data_AF-A0A1C3WNT9-F1
#
_entry.id   AF-A0A1C3WNT9-F1
#
_cell.length_a   1.000
_cell.length_b   1.000
_cell.length_c   1.000
_cell.angle_alpha   90.00
_cell.angle_beta   90.00
_cell.angle_gamma   90.00
#
_symmetry.space_group_name_H-M   'P 1'
#
loop_
_entity.id
_entity.type
_entity.pdbx_description
1 polymer ?
#
loop_
_entity_poly.entity_id
_entity_poly.type
_entity_poly.pdbx_seq_one_letter_code
_entity_poly.pdbx_strand_id
1 'polypeptide(L)'
;MNSQATKNLRQALPDAEHGSLDNLAAKAAAKWASTPNTAIDGILDELDLLDVAQRALVTGETLEEIGASGPYGTTAQRRAWAAGKLSAAAYAIVLSVKLLARQRADMAKIAELERRLSHAAAEIRAAKRYGGIIVPFRERRKPAIDWDAAA
;
A
#
# COMPACT_ATOMS: atom_id res chain seq x y z
N MET A 1 -1.26 -23.40 -9.69
CA MET A 1 -0.05 -22.90 -10.37
C MET A 1 0.53 -24.00 -11.23
N ASN A 2 0.89 -23.72 -12.49
CA ASN A 2 1.42 -24.71 -13.43
C ASN A 2 2.87 -25.12 -13.06
N SER A 3 3.28 -26.34 -13.42
CA SER A 3 4.63 -26.88 -13.23
C SER A 3 5.73 -25.99 -13.84
N GLN A 4 5.44 -25.32 -14.96
CA GLN A 4 6.37 -24.39 -15.60
C GLN A 4 6.57 -23.11 -14.79
N ALA A 5 5.50 -22.52 -14.24
CA ALA A 5 5.61 -21.35 -13.36
C ALA A 5 6.49 -21.63 -12.13
N THR A 6 6.39 -22.83 -11.55
CA THR A 6 7.27 -23.26 -10.44
C THR A 6 8.74 -23.41 -10.86
N LYS A 7 9.00 -23.80 -12.11
CA LYS A 7 10.37 -23.82 -12.65
C LYS A 7 10.89 -22.40 -12.88
N ASN A 8 10.07 -21.53 -13.47
CA ASN A 8 10.41 -20.13 -13.71
C ASN A 8 10.77 -19.41 -12.40
N LEU A 9 9.99 -19.61 -11.34
CA LEU A 9 10.29 -19.04 -10.02
C LEU A 9 11.61 -19.56 -9.43
N ARG A 10 11.90 -20.86 -9.55
CA ARG A 10 13.19 -21.42 -9.10
C ARG A 10 14.38 -20.88 -9.90
N GLN A 11 14.19 -20.57 -11.18
CA GLN A 11 15.23 -19.97 -12.01
C GLN A 11 15.44 -18.48 -11.70
N ALA A 12 14.37 -17.76 -11.37
CA ALA A 12 14.43 -16.34 -11.02
C ALA A 12 14.90 -16.09 -9.58
N LEU A 13 14.60 -17.00 -8.66
CA LEU A 13 14.89 -16.92 -7.23
C LEU A 13 15.60 -18.21 -6.78
N PRO A 14 16.90 -18.38 -7.11
CA PRO A 14 17.64 -19.61 -6.85
C PRO A 14 17.86 -19.87 -5.35
N ASP A 15 18.01 -18.83 -4.54
CA ASP A 15 18.35 -18.91 -3.11
C ASP A 15 17.10 -18.86 -2.20
N ALA A 16 15.99 -19.43 -2.66
CA ALA A 16 14.70 -19.46 -1.97
C ALA A 16 14.64 -20.46 -0.78
N GLU A 17 15.64 -20.40 0.11
CA GLU A 17 15.68 -21.18 1.35
C GLU A 17 14.52 -20.85 2.30
N HIS A 18 14.21 -21.75 3.25
CA HIS A 18 13.14 -21.51 4.20
C HIS A 18 13.41 -20.26 5.06
N GLY A 19 12.51 -19.28 4.99
CA GLY A 19 12.63 -18.02 5.74
C GLY A 19 13.42 -16.91 5.03
N SER A 20 13.97 -17.17 3.84
CA SER A 20 14.64 -16.12 3.05
C SER A 20 13.65 -15.13 2.44
N LEU A 21 14.15 -13.95 2.07
CA LEU A 21 13.36 -12.94 1.34
C LEU A 21 12.86 -13.49 0.00
N ASP A 22 13.67 -14.29 -0.66
CA ASP A 22 13.39 -14.93 -1.93
C ASP A 22 12.25 -15.93 -1.80
N ASN A 23 12.19 -16.67 -0.69
CA ASN A 23 11.07 -17.57 -0.40
C ASN A 23 9.78 -16.79 -0.15
N LEU A 24 9.85 -15.67 0.57
CA LEU A 24 8.69 -14.79 0.74
C LEU A 24 8.20 -14.24 -0.61
N ALA A 25 9.12 -13.82 -1.48
CA ALA A 25 8.82 -13.34 -2.83
C ALA A 25 8.19 -14.45 -3.69
N ALA A 26 8.75 -15.66 -3.68
CA ALA A 26 8.22 -16.80 -4.41
C ALA A 26 6.81 -17.18 -3.93
N LYS A 27 6.56 -17.20 -2.62
CA LYS A 27 5.23 -17.45 -2.04
C LYS A 27 4.23 -16.36 -2.41
N ALA A 28 4.64 -15.09 -2.37
CA ALA A 28 3.79 -13.97 -2.73
C ALA A 28 3.42 -14.02 -4.23
N ALA A 29 4.39 -14.29 -5.10
CA ALA A 29 4.18 -14.48 -6.53
C ALA A 29 3.25 -15.66 -6.83
N ALA A 30 3.43 -16.80 -6.15
CA ALA A 30 2.55 -17.96 -6.28
C ALA A 30 1.11 -17.66 -5.82
N LYS A 31 0.96 -16.89 -4.75
CA LYS A 31 -0.34 -16.44 -4.25
C LYS A 31 -1.02 -15.49 -5.23
N TRP A 32 -0.29 -14.50 -5.76
CA TRP A 32 -0.80 -13.58 -6.77
C TRP A 32 -1.25 -14.32 -8.04
N ALA A 33 -0.46 -15.28 -8.53
CA ALA A 33 -0.82 -16.08 -9.70
C ALA A 33 -2.10 -16.93 -9.49
N SER A 34 -2.41 -17.28 -8.24
CA SER A 34 -3.62 -18.04 -7.88
C SER A 34 -4.81 -17.14 -7.55
N THR A 35 -4.57 -15.87 -7.22
CA THR A 35 -5.59 -14.89 -6.85
C THR A 35 -5.15 -13.52 -7.36
N PRO A 36 -5.42 -13.24 -8.64
CA PRO A 36 -5.07 -11.95 -9.25
C PRO A 36 -5.72 -10.81 -8.47
N ASN A 37 -5.00 -9.70 -8.35
CA ASN A 37 -5.44 -8.53 -7.60
C ASN A 37 -5.16 -7.29 -8.42
N THR A 38 -6.23 -6.65 -8.90
CA THR A 38 -6.17 -5.49 -9.80
C THR A 38 -5.31 -4.34 -9.25
N ALA A 39 -5.27 -4.15 -7.93
CA ALA A 39 -4.43 -3.13 -7.31
C ALA A 39 -2.93 -3.46 -7.39
N ILE A 40 -2.57 -4.75 -7.32
CA ILE A 40 -1.19 -5.20 -7.53
C ILE A 40 -0.86 -5.20 -9.02
N ASP A 41 -1.82 -5.59 -9.87
CA ASP A 41 -1.65 -5.60 -11.31
C ASP A 41 -1.32 -4.19 -11.84
N GLY A 42 -2.02 -3.15 -11.36
CA GLY A 42 -1.71 -1.76 -11.71
C GLY A 42 -0.30 -1.33 -11.31
N ILE A 43 0.19 -1.73 -10.13
CA ILE A 43 1.57 -1.43 -9.71
C ILE A 43 2.59 -2.17 -10.58
N LEU A 44 2.31 -3.42 -10.93
CA LEU A 44 3.19 -4.19 -11.81
C LEU A 44 3.20 -3.62 -13.23
N ASP A 45 2.08 -3.07 -13.70
CA ASP A 45 1.96 -2.44 -15.02
C ASP A 45 2.78 -1.14 -15.07
N GLU A 46 2.66 -0.29 -14.05
CA GLU A 46 3.46 0.94 -13.91
C GLU A 46 4.98 0.67 -13.89
N LEU A 47 5.39 -0.51 -13.41
CA LEU A 47 6.79 -0.93 -13.36
C LEU A 47 7.26 -1.69 -14.61
N ASP A 48 6.40 -1.88 -15.61
CA ASP A 48 6.69 -2.71 -16.80
C ASP A 48 7.12 -4.14 -16.41
N LEU A 49 6.39 -4.71 -15.44
CA LEU A 49 6.60 -6.06 -14.89
C LEU A 49 5.38 -6.98 -15.08
N LEU A 50 4.20 -6.42 -15.36
CA LEU A 50 2.95 -7.17 -15.43
C LEU A 50 2.96 -8.22 -16.53
N ASP A 51 3.38 -7.88 -17.76
CA ASP A 51 3.42 -8.82 -18.89
C ASP A 51 4.32 -10.02 -18.58
N VAL A 52 5.53 -9.77 -18.08
CA VAL A 52 6.47 -10.82 -17.69
C VAL A 52 5.89 -11.70 -16.58
N ALA A 53 5.27 -11.11 -15.55
CA ALA A 53 4.66 -11.85 -14.45
C ALA A 53 3.49 -12.72 -14.93
N GLN A 54 2.61 -12.18 -15.78
CA GLN A 54 1.48 -12.92 -16.34
C GLN A 54 1.94 -14.10 -17.21
N ARG A 55 2.85 -13.84 -18.17
CA ARG A 55 3.38 -14.88 -19.06
C ARG A 55 4.13 -15.95 -18.28
N ALA A 56 4.95 -15.58 -17.30
CA ALA A 56 5.75 -16.53 -16.53
C ALA A 56 4.95 -17.33 -15.50
N LEU A 57 3.97 -16.72 -14.83
CA LEU A 57 3.30 -17.31 -13.66
C LEU A 57 1.89 -17.81 -13.94
N VAL A 58 1.16 -17.15 -14.85
CA VAL A 58 -0.23 -17.49 -15.19
C VAL A 58 -0.27 -18.35 -16.45
N THR A 59 0.27 -17.85 -17.56
CA THR A 59 0.33 -18.59 -18.84
C THR A 59 1.29 -19.78 -18.75
N GLY A 60 2.42 -19.59 -18.05
CA GLY A 60 3.44 -20.62 -17.89
C GLY A 60 4.34 -20.76 -19.12
N GLU A 61 4.62 -19.66 -19.82
CA GLU A 61 5.64 -19.61 -20.86
C GLU A 61 7.04 -19.79 -20.28
N THR A 62 7.98 -20.23 -21.10
CA THR A 62 9.38 -20.37 -20.68
C THR A 62 10.07 -19.01 -20.59
N LEU A 63 11.09 -18.87 -19.73
CA LEU A 63 11.81 -17.61 -19.59
C LEU A 63 12.55 -17.21 -20.87
N GLU A 64 12.88 -18.17 -21.73
CA GLU A 64 13.48 -17.96 -23.04
C GLU A 64 12.51 -17.32 -24.03
N GLU A 65 11.25 -17.77 -24.05
CA GLU A 65 10.17 -17.23 -24.88
C GLU A 65 9.77 -15.83 -24.40
N ILE A 66 9.70 -15.63 -23.10
CA ILE A 66 9.46 -14.31 -22.51
C ILE A 66 10.62 -13.38 -22.84
N GLY A 67 11.86 -13.84 -22.69
CA GLY A 67 13.04 -13.06 -22.99
C GLY A 67 13.24 -12.73 -24.47
N ALA A 68 12.51 -13.39 -25.38
CA ALA A 68 12.59 -13.10 -26.81
C ALA A 68 12.05 -11.70 -27.18
N SER A 69 11.19 -11.10 -26.36
CA SER A 69 10.78 -9.70 -26.52
C SER A 69 11.80 -8.70 -25.95
N GLY A 70 12.81 -9.18 -25.23
CA GLY A 70 13.87 -8.36 -24.66
C GLY A 70 14.98 -8.00 -25.66
N PRO A 71 15.96 -7.19 -25.25
CA PRO A 71 16.99 -6.64 -26.13
C PRO A 71 18.09 -7.65 -26.51
N TYR A 72 18.04 -8.88 -26.01
CA TYR A 72 19.15 -9.82 -26.08
C TYR A 72 18.96 -10.91 -27.14
N GLY A 73 20.04 -11.24 -27.86
CA GLY A 73 20.01 -12.18 -28.98
C GLY A 73 20.15 -13.65 -28.58
N THR A 74 20.93 -13.95 -27.54
CA THR A 74 21.21 -15.35 -27.14
C THR A 74 20.17 -15.89 -26.16
N THR A 75 19.91 -17.19 -26.20
CA THR A 75 18.95 -17.87 -25.30
C THR A 75 19.31 -17.69 -23.83
N ALA A 76 20.60 -17.77 -23.48
CA ALA A 76 21.08 -17.57 -22.12
C ALA A 76 20.82 -16.15 -21.61
N GLN A 77 21.10 -15.13 -22.42
CA GLN A 77 20.85 -13.74 -22.04
C GLN A 77 19.35 -13.42 -21.94
N ARG A 78 18.54 -13.95 -22.86
CA ARG A 78 17.08 -13.83 -22.82
C ARG A 78 16.51 -14.41 -21.53
N ARG A 79 16.94 -15.63 -21.17
CA ARG A 79 16.55 -16.28 -19.91
C ARG A 79 16.97 -15.44 -18.70
N ALA A 80 18.21 -14.96 -18.66
CA ALA A 80 18.72 -14.17 -17.54
C ALA A 80 17.95 -12.85 -17.38
N TRP A 81 17.64 -12.17 -18.48
CA TRP A 81 16.84 -10.95 -18.46
C TRP A 81 15.41 -11.19 -17.96
N ALA A 82 14.74 -12.22 -18.49
CA ALA A 82 13.39 -12.58 -18.06
C ALA A 82 13.36 -13.04 -16.60
N ALA A 83 14.39 -13.78 -16.15
CA ALA A 83 14.56 -14.15 -14.75
C ALA A 83 14.72 -12.93 -13.84
N GLY A 84 15.51 -11.92 -14.24
CA GLY A 84 15.67 -10.67 -13.51
C GLY A 84 14.39 -9.82 -13.44
N LYS A 85 13.64 -9.74 -14.55
CA LYS A 85 12.32 -9.08 -14.57
C LYS A 85 11.32 -9.84 -13.68
N LEU A 86 11.33 -11.17 -13.70
CA LEU A 86 10.45 -11.99 -12.87
C LEU A 86 10.80 -11.88 -11.36
N SER A 87 12.08 -11.85 -11.00
CA SER A 87 12.48 -11.64 -9.60
C SER A 87 12.07 -10.26 -9.11
N ALA A 88 12.29 -9.22 -9.92
CA ALA A 88 11.80 -7.87 -9.64
C ALA A 88 10.28 -7.84 -9.45
N ALA A 89 9.52 -8.52 -10.31
CA ALA A 89 8.06 -8.64 -10.18
C ALA A 89 7.67 -9.32 -8.86
N ALA A 90 8.34 -10.42 -8.47
CA ALA A 90 8.07 -11.12 -7.23
C ALA A 90 8.28 -10.24 -5.99
N TYR A 91 9.36 -9.44 -5.94
CA TYR A 91 9.58 -8.49 -4.85
C TYR A 91 8.61 -7.32 -4.89
N ALA A 92 8.26 -6.82 -6.09
CA ALA A 92 7.27 -5.77 -6.26
C ALA A 92 5.90 -6.21 -5.73
N ILE A 93 5.50 -7.48 -5.92
CA ILE A 93 4.28 -8.05 -5.32
C ILE A 93 4.35 -8.00 -3.80
N VAL A 94 5.47 -8.41 -3.19
CA VAL A 94 5.65 -8.35 -1.72
C VAL A 94 5.52 -6.92 -1.21
N LEU A 95 6.17 -5.97 -1.87
CA LEU A 95 6.13 -4.56 -1.50
C LEU A 95 4.70 -4.00 -1.65
N SER A 96 4.02 -4.32 -2.75
CA SER A 96 2.65 -3.89 -3.05
C SER A 96 1.68 -4.36 -1.98
N VAL A 97 1.78 -5.63 -1.54
CA VAL A 97 0.96 -6.17 -0.45
C VAL A 97 1.17 -5.37 0.85
N LYS A 98 2.42 -5.05 1.19
CA LYS A 98 2.74 -4.25 2.38
C LYS A 98 2.22 -2.82 2.27
N LEU A 99 2.38 -2.18 1.12
CA LEU A 99 1.90 -0.82 0.86
C LEU A 99 0.38 -0.74 0.95
N LEU A 100 -0.35 -1.66 0.32
CA LEU A 100 -1.81 -1.70 0.37
C LEU A 100 -2.32 -1.96 1.79
N ALA A 101 -1.65 -2.82 2.56
CA ALA A 101 -1.99 -3.04 3.96
C ALA A 101 -1.81 -1.78 4.80
N ARG A 102 -0.71 -1.04 4.59
CA ARG A 102 -0.43 0.22 5.29
C ARG A 102 -1.42 1.31 4.90
N GLN A 103 -1.70 1.48 3.61
CA GLN A 103 -2.68 2.45 3.12
C GLN A 103 -4.06 2.21 3.75
N ARG A 104 -4.49 0.95 3.89
CA ARG A 104 -5.75 0.62 4.59
C ARG A 104 -5.73 1.01 6.07
N ALA A 105 -4.62 0.77 6.76
CA ALA A 105 -4.47 1.15 8.15
C ALA A 105 -4.48 2.69 8.32
N ASP A 106 -3.79 3.40 7.45
CA ASP A 106 -3.73 4.87 7.45
C ASP A 106 -5.11 5.48 7.17
N MET A 107 -5.85 4.97 6.18
CA MET A 107 -7.22 5.39 5.88
C MET A 107 -8.18 5.13 7.05
N ALA A 108 -8.06 3.99 7.72
CA ALA A 108 -8.85 3.71 8.91
C ALA A 108 -8.54 4.70 10.04
N LYS A 109 -7.26 5.08 10.20
CA LYS A 109 -6.84 6.05 11.20
C LYS A 109 -7.34 7.46 10.90
N ILE A 110 -7.29 7.88 9.64
CA ILE A 110 -7.85 9.16 9.19
C ILE A 110 -9.35 9.22 9.54
N ALA A 111 -10.12 8.18 9.19
CA ALA A 111 -11.55 8.12 9.48
C ALA A 111 -11.87 8.11 10.99
N GLU A 112 -11.00 7.55 11.82
CA GLU A 112 -11.11 7.63 13.29
C GLU A 112 -10.86 9.06 13.80
N LEU A 113 -9.81 9.71 13.30
CA LEU A 113 -9.44 11.07 13.68
C LEU A 113 -10.50 12.10 13.25
N GLU A 114 -11.06 11.95 12.05
CA GLU A 114 -12.18 12.77 11.57
C GLU A 114 -13.41 12.66 12.48
N ARG A 115 -13.75 11.43 12.91
CA ARG A 115 -14.82 11.20 13.88
C ARG A 115 -14.55 11.89 15.22
N ARG A 116 -13.33 11.76 15.75
CA ARG A 116 -12.92 12.42 17.00
C ARG A 116 -12.98 13.94 16.90
N LEU A 117 -12.50 14.50 15.79
CA LEU A 117 -12.56 15.94 15.52
C LEU A 117 -14.01 16.43 15.48
N SER A 118 -14.90 15.68 14.80
CA SER A 118 -16.32 16.03 14.73
C SER A 118 -16.99 16.03 16.12
N HIS A 119 -16.64 15.08 16.98
CA HIS A 119 -17.14 14.99 18.35
C HIS A 119 -16.63 16.16 19.19
N ALA A 120 -15.32 16.42 19.18
CA ALA A 120 -14.72 17.54 19.89
C ALA A 120 -15.28 18.89 19.42
N ALA A 121 -15.49 19.06 18.11
CA ALA A 121 -16.13 20.25 17.56
C ALA A 121 -17.60 20.40 18.01
N ALA A 122 -18.33 19.30 18.23
CA ALA A 122 -19.66 19.33 18.82
C ALA A 122 -19.62 19.72 20.31
N GLU A 123 -18.68 19.16 21.07
CA GLU A 123 -18.46 19.50 22.49
C GLU A 123 -18.10 20.98 22.69
N ILE A 124 -17.18 21.52 21.88
CA ILE A 124 -16.81 22.94 21.93
C ILE A 124 -18.02 23.83 21.62
N ARG A 125 -18.83 23.46 20.61
CA ARG A 125 -20.07 24.18 20.29
C ARG A 125 -21.07 24.12 21.44
N ALA A 126 -21.21 22.98 22.11
CA ALA A 126 -22.06 22.83 23.29
C ALA A 126 -21.54 23.71 24.45
N ALA A 127 -20.25 23.61 24.79
CA ALA A 127 -19.62 24.41 25.85
C ALA A 127 -19.78 25.92 25.61
N LYS A 128 -19.64 26.39 24.35
CA LYS A 128 -19.87 27.80 23.99
C LYS A 128 -21.31 28.25 24.28
N ARG A 129 -22.31 27.38 24.16
CA ARG A 129 -23.72 27.70 24.51
C ARG A 129 -23.91 27.83 26.02
N TYR A 130 -23.14 27.11 26.84
CA TYR A 130 -23.23 27.15 28.31
C TYR A 130 -22.33 28.22 28.96
N GLY A 131 -21.57 29.02 28.21
CA GLY A 131 -20.74 30.10 28.75
C GLY A 131 -21.52 31.23 29.45
N GLY A 132 -22.85 31.24 29.31
CA GLY A 132 -23.77 32.21 29.91
C GLY A 132 -24.73 31.61 30.92
N ILE A 133 -24.28 30.72 31.82
CA ILE A 133 -25.13 30.29 32.94
C ILE A 133 -25.45 31.52 33.80
N ILE A 134 -26.72 31.95 33.77
CA ILE A 134 -27.25 32.95 34.70
C ILE A 134 -27.33 32.26 36.06
N VAL A 135 -26.36 32.54 36.93
CA VAL A 135 -26.37 32.05 38.32
C VAL A 135 -27.28 33.00 39.12
N PRO A 136 -28.48 32.57 39.56
CA PRO A 136 -29.50 33.48 40.11
C PRO A 136 -29.13 34.16 41.43
N PHE A 137 -28.10 33.66 42.12
CA PHE A 137 -27.58 34.22 43.37
C PHE A 137 -26.25 34.97 43.19
N ARG A 138 -25.76 35.14 41.96
CA ARG A 138 -24.53 35.89 41.67
C ARG A 138 -24.87 37.15 40.90
N GLU A 139 -24.74 38.30 41.54
CA GLU A 139 -24.89 39.59 40.87
C GLU A 139 -23.93 39.67 39.68
N ARG A 140 -24.41 40.19 38.55
CA ARG A 140 -23.58 40.41 37.36
C ARG A 140 -22.45 41.38 37.75
N ARG A 141 -21.20 41.01 37.46
CA ARG A 141 -20.05 41.92 37.63
C ARG A 141 -20.35 43.20 36.84
N LYS A 142 -20.26 44.35 37.52
CA LYS A 142 -20.33 45.66 36.87
C LYS A 142 -19.24 45.72 35.78
N PRO A 143 -19.53 46.25 34.58
CA PRO A 143 -18.50 46.43 33.56
C PRO A 143 -17.36 47.25 34.16
N ALA A 144 -16.12 46.89 33.84
CA ALA A 144 -14.94 47.62 34.28
C ALA A 144 -15.08 49.08 33.83
N ILE A 145 -14.85 50.01 34.76
CA ILE A 145 -14.88 51.44 34.47
C ILE A 145 -13.79 51.71 33.43
N ASP A 146 -14.19 52.31 32.31
CA ASP A 146 -13.29 52.78 31.28
C ASP A 146 -12.60 54.04 31.79
N TRP A 147 -11.32 53.91 32.15
CA TRP A 147 -10.54 55.01 32.73
C TRP A 147 -10.08 56.02 31.67
N ASP A 148 -10.17 55.68 30.37
CA ASP A 148 -9.80 56.58 29.28
C ASP A 148 -10.88 57.64 29.00
N ALA A 149 -12.11 57.45 29.50
CA ALA A 149 -13.19 58.43 29.41
C ALA A 149 -13.16 59.50 30.52
N ALA A 150 -12.19 59.44 31.44
CA ALA A 150 -12.06 60.34 32.58
C ALA A 150 -10.88 61.34 32.47
N ALA A 151 -10.23 61.43 31.31
CA ALA A 151 -9.20 62.42 30.97
C ALA A 151 -9.77 63.46 30.00
#